data_AF-A0A1I6LQ96-F1
#
_entry.id   AF-A0A1I6LQ96-F1
#
_cell.length_a   1.000
_cell.length_b   1.000
_cell.length_c   1.000
_cell.angle_alpha   90.00
_cell.angle_beta   90.00
_cell.angle_gamma   90.00
#
_symmetry.space_group_name_H-M   'P 1'
#
loop_
_entity.id
_entity.type
_entity.pdbx_description
1 polymer ?
#
loop_
_entity_poly.entity_id
_entity_poly.type
_entity_poly.pdbx_seq_one_letter_code
_entity_poly.pdbx_strand_id
1 'polypeptide(L)'
;MQPQVLFLEEFIMEILDVAAMMVAGLMVGCELAIAVFIHPTLDKLPDGAHQPAASAIARVLGTVMPFWYNLTFLLTLAELVLRWHQTAHVSIVLAASASLWMLASVYSLIALVPVNNRIQSWDTSAPPADWKKYRRTWDMHHRWRTAVLTIAFGFLLVGVR
;
A
#
# COMPACT_ATOMS: atom_id res chain seq x y z
N MET A 1 -18.38 -34.35 7.97
CA MET A 1 -17.81 -33.92 6.68
C MET A 1 -16.90 -35.03 6.16
N GLN A 2 -16.86 -35.26 4.84
CA GLN A 2 -15.95 -36.26 4.26
C GLN A 2 -14.49 -35.73 4.33
N PRO A 3 -13.49 -36.57 4.65
CA PRO A 3 -12.10 -36.14 4.85
C PRO A 3 -11.46 -35.43 3.63
N GLN A 4 -11.96 -35.69 2.42
CA GLN A 4 -11.52 -34.98 1.21
C GLN A 4 -11.93 -33.50 1.19
N VAL A 5 -13.09 -33.16 1.79
CA VAL A 5 -13.58 -31.77 1.83
C VAL A 5 -12.76 -30.94 2.81
N LEU A 6 -12.42 -31.52 3.98
CA LEU A 6 -11.59 -30.86 4.99
C LEU A 6 -10.18 -30.55 4.41
N PHE A 7 -9.58 -31.52 3.72
CA PHE A 7 -8.28 -31.34 3.07
C PHE A 7 -8.31 -30.22 2.02
N LEU A 8 -9.37 -30.14 1.22
CA LEU A 8 -9.49 -29.09 0.21
C LEU A 8 -9.67 -27.70 0.84
N GLU A 9 -10.44 -27.59 1.92
CA GLU A 9 -10.62 -26.33 2.66
C GLU A 9 -9.31 -25.85 3.30
N GLU A 10 -8.57 -26.74 3.95
CA GLU A 10 -7.24 -26.42 4.53
C GLU A 10 -6.27 -25.96 3.43
N PHE A 11 -6.20 -26.68 2.31
CA PHE A 11 -5.32 -26.32 1.20
C PHE A 11 -5.68 -24.97 0.56
N ILE A 12 -6.98 -24.65 0.43
CA ILE A 12 -7.43 -23.36 -0.09
C ILE A 12 -7.03 -22.23 0.85
N MET A 13 -7.16 -22.42 2.16
CA MET A 13 -6.73 -21.42 3.15
C MET A 13 -5.22 -21.18 3.10
N GLU A 14 -4.40 -22.24 2.98
CA GLU A 14 -2.95 -22.08 2.83
C GLU A 14 -2.58 -21.29 1.57
N ILE A 15 -3.26 -21.52 0.45
CA ILE A 15 -3.05 -20.75 -0.78
C ILE A 15 -3.42 -19.28 -0.54
N LEU A 16 -4.54 -19.02 0.12
CA LEU A 16 -4.98 -17.65 0.42
C LEU A 16 -3.98 -16.94 1.32
N ASP A 17 -3.50 -17.60 2.37
CA ASP A 17 -2.51 -17.07 3.31
C ASP A 17 -1.26 -16.64 2.55
N VAL A 18 -0.70 -17.55 1.74
CA VAL A 18 0.51 -17.28 0.94
C VAL A 18 0.27 -16.15 -0.05
N ALA A 19 -0.87 -16.17 -0.76
CA ALA A 19 -1.20 -15.13 -1.73
C ALA A 19 -1.34 -13.76 -1.05
N ALA A 20 -2.07 -13.67 0.07
CA ALA A 20 -2.27 -12.44 0.83
C ALA A 20 -0.93 -11.90 1.34
N MET A 21 -0.09 -12.76 1.92
CA MET A 21 1.23 -12.37 2.43
C MET A 21 2.17 -11.90 1.32
N MET A 22 2.22 -12.61 0.18
CA MET A 22 3.07 -12.24 -0.95
C MET A 22 2.64 -10.91 -1.58
N VAL A 23 1.34 -10.76 -1.87
CA VAL A 23 0.80 -9.55 -2.50
C VAL A 23 1.00 -8.35 -1.58
N ALA A 24 0.67 -8.48 -0.30
CA ALA A 24 0.84 -7.41 0.68
C ALA A 24 2.32 -7.06 0.90
N GLY A 25 3.17 -8.07 1.06
CA GLY A 25 4.61 -7.88 1.32
C GLY A 25 5.32 -7.20 0.17
N LEU A 26 5.05 -7.58 -1.07
CA LEU A 26 5.60 -6.93 -2.25
C LEU A 26 5.13 -5.48 -2.39
N MET A 27 3.85 -5.21 -2.09
CA MET A 27 3.30 -3.85 -2.13
C MET A 27 3.97 -2.93 -1.10
N VAL A 28 4.03 -3.38 0.17
CA VAL A 28 4.67 -2.64 1.26
C VAL A 28 6.15 -2.46 0.98
N GLY A 29 6.82 -3.49 0.45
CA GLY A 29 8.22 -3.41 0.02
C GLY A 29 8.44 -2.34 -1.03
N CYS A 30 7.56 -2.24 -2.03
CA CYS A 30 7.61 -1.18 -3.04
C CYS A 30 7.46 0.22 -2.41
N GLU A 31 6.45 0.40 -1.54
CA GLU A 31 6.19 1.65 -0.83
C GLU A 31 7.35 2.09 0.07
N LEU A 32 7.97 1.13 0.77
CA LEU A 32 9.16 1.34 1.59
C LEU A 32 10.37 1.71 0.73
N ALA A 33 10.58 1.02 -0.39
CA ALA A 33 11.67 1.31 -1.29
C ALA A 33 11.56 2.73 -1.88
N ILE A 34 10.34 3.14 -2.20
CA ILE A 34 10.04 4.50 -2.66
C ILE A 34 10.43 5.54 -1.58
N ALA A 35 9.99 5.31 -0.34
CA ALA A 35 10.21 6.22 0.77
C ALA A 35 11.68 6.33 1.20
N VAL A 36 12.42 5.21 1.19
CA VAL A 36 13.77 5.10 1.76
C VAL A 36 14.87 5.25 0.71
N PHE A 37 14.67 4.76 -0.51
CA PHE A 37 15.71 4.73 -1.53
C PHE A 37 15.42 5.69 -2.69
N ILE A 38 14.20 5.64 -3.25
CA ILE A 38 13.90 6.39 -4.48
C ILE A 38 13.85 7.90 -4.22
N HIS A 39 13.01 8.38 -3.28
CA HIS A 39 12.89 9.82 -3.06
C HIS A 39 14.19 10.47 -2.58
N PRO A 40 14.94 9.89 -1.61
CA PRO A 40 16.21 10.48 -1.19
C PRO A 40 17.27 10.50 -2.29
N THR A 41 17.18 9.58 -3.26
CA THR A 41 18.08 9.58 -4.44
C THR A 41 17.66 10.64 -5.45
N LEU A 42 16.36 10.75 -5.75
CA LEU A 42 15.83 11.78 -6.64
C LEU A 42 16.15 13.18 -6.12
N ASP A 43 16.04 13.43 -4.82
CA ASP A 43 16.31 14.74 -4.20
C ASP A 43 17.77 15.23 -4.38
N LYS A 44 18.71 14.34 -4.70
CA LYS A 44 20.11 14.68 -4.98
C LYS A 44 20.36 15.07 -6.43
N LEU A 45 19.40 14.85 -7.33
CA LEU A 45 19.54 15.18 -8.74
C LEU A 45 19.44 16.69 -8.98
N PRO A 46 20.17 17.24 -9.98
CA PRO A 46 19.93 18.59 -10.47
C PRO A 46 18.46 18.77 -10.88
N ASP A 47 17.89 19.96 -10.67
CA ASP A 47 16.46 20.23 -10.87
C ASP A 47 15.99 19.83 -12.29
N GLY A 48 16.82 20.00 -13.33
CA GLY A 48 16.52 19.60 -14.72
C GLY A 48 16.45 18.10 -14.98
N ALA A 49 17.04 17.26 -14.13
CA ALA A 49 16.97 15.79 -14.21
C ALA A 49 15.97 15.20 -13.19
N HIS A 50 15.70 15.92 -12.09
CA HIS A 50 14.79 15.49 -11.03
C HIS A 50 13.35 15.31 -11.53
N GLN A 51 12.80 16.33 -12.19
CA GLN A 51 11.39 16.33 -12.60
C GLN A 51 11.03 15.22 -13.62
N PRO A 52 11.78 15.02 -14.71
CA PRO A 52 11.48 13.96 -15.67
C PRO A 52 11.52 12.56 -15.03
N ALA A 53 12.53 12.31 -14.17
CA ALA A 53 12.67 11.04 -13.47
C ALA A 53 11.52 10.79 -12.48
N ALA A 54 11.18 11.79 -11.66
CA ALA A 54 10.08 11.70 -10.69
C ALA A 54 8.73 11.49 -11.39
N SER A 55 8.48 12.19 -12.51
CA SER A 55 7.24 12.07 -13.29
C SER A 55 7.07 10.69 -13.92
N ALA A 56 8.15 10.13 -14.49
CA ALA A 56 8.12 8.79 -15.08
C ALA A 56 7.78 7.72 -14.04
N ILE A 57 8.41 7.77 -12.87
CA ILE A 57 8.15 6.87 -11.74
C ILE A 57 6.71 7.04 -11.24
N ALA A 58 6.26 8.28 -11.05
CA ALA A 58 4.92 8.58 -10.57
C ALA A 58 3.82 8.09 -11.52
N ARG A 59 4.05 8.10 -12.84
CA ARG A 59 3.08 7.60 -13.83
C ARG A 59 2.88 6.09 -13.70
N VAL A 60 3.97 5.32 -13.65
CA VAL A 60 3.89 3.86 -13.52
C VAL A 60 3.24 3.47 -12.20
N LEU A 61 3.71 4.06 -11.10
CA LEU A 61 3.16 3.77 -9.77
C LEU A 61 1.70 4.23 -9.64
N GLY A 62 1.36 5.42 -10.13
CA GLY A 62 0.00 5.96 -10.06
C GLY A 62 -1.04 5.09 -10.77
N THR A 63 -0.66 4.39 -11.84
CA THR A 63 -1.55 3.46 -12.54
C THR A 63 -1.70 2.12 -11.81
N VAL A 64 -0.63 1.57 -11.25
CA VAL A 64 -0.63 0.22 -10.68
C VAL A 64 -1.08 0.21 -9.22
N MET A 65 -0.66 1.20 -8.43
CA MET A 65 -0.83 1.20 -6.98
C MET A 65 -2.29 1.12 -6.51
N PRO A 66 -3.27 1.84 -7.10
CA PRO A 66 -4.66 1.76 -6.64
C PRO A 66 -5.22 0.33 -6.69
N PHE A 67 -4.93 -0.41 -7.75
CA PHE A 67 -5.36 -1.81 -7.87
C PHE A 67 -4.66 -2.70 -6.85
N TRP A 68 -3.37 -2.45 -6.61
CA TRP A 68 -2.60 -3.22 -5.63
C TRP A 68 -3.08 -2.99 -4.19
N TYR A 69 -3.40 -1.74 -3.82
CA TYR A 69 -4.01 -1.40 -2.54
C TYR A 69 -5.34 -2.13 -2.33
N ASN A 70 -6.23 -2.06 -3.31
CA ASN A 70 -7.53 -2.71 -3.24
C ASN A 70 -7.38 -4.23 -3.17
N LEU A 71 -6.51 -4.83 -3.98
CA LEU A 71 -6.25 -6.27 -3.93
C LEU A 71 -5.75 -6.71 -2.55
N THR A 72 -4.79 -5.98 -1.98
CA THR A 72 -4.23 -6.28 -0.64
C THR A 72 -5.30 -6.21 0.44
N PHE A 73 -6.14 -5.16 0.40
CA PHE A 73 -7.26 -5.00 1.31
C PHE A 73 -8.29 -6.13 1.17
N LEU A 74 -8.68 -6.47 -0.06
CA LEU A 74 -9.67 -7.51 -0.33
C LEU A 74 -9.17 -8.90 0.09
N LEU A 75 -7.90 -9.21 -0.12
CA LEU A 75 -7.30 -10.46 0.36
C LEU A 75 -7.30 -10.53 1.90
N THR A 76 -6.92 -9.44 2.57
CA THR A 76 -6.96 -9.36 4.04
C THR A 76 -8.40 -9.47 4.58
N LEU A 77 -9.37 -8.91 3.86
CA LEU A 77 -10.78 -9.03 4.21
C LEU A 77 -11.31 -10.45 4.00
N ALA A 78 -10.88 -11.12 2.92
CA ALA A 78 -11.21 -12.52 2.67
C ALA A 78 -10.69 -13.42 3.80
N GLU A 79 -9.44 -13.22 4.24
CA GLU A 79 -8.87 -13.91 5.42
C GLU A 79 -9.74 -13.75 6.66
N LEU A 80 -10.14 -12.50 6.96
CA LEU A 80 -10.97 -12.20 8.11
C LEU A 80 -12.33 -12.90 8.06
N VAL A 81 -13.01 -12.83 6.91
CA VAL A 81 -14.37 -13.39 6.75
C VAL A 81 -14.36 -14.91 6.74
N LEU A 82 -13.44 -15.55 6.03
CA LEU A 82 -13.37 -17.00 5.94
C LEU A 82 -13.00 -17.64 7.28
N ARG A 83 -12.05 -17.06 8.02
CA ARG A 83 -11.68 -17.54 9.36
C ARG A 83 -12.78 -17.31 10.39
N TRP A 84 -13.54 -16.22 10.26
CA TRP A 84 -14.73 -16.01 11.08
C TRP A 84 -15.78 -17.10 10.83
N HIS A 85 -16.00 -17.48 9.57
CA HIS A 85 -16.91 -18.58 9.23
C HIS A 85 -16.46 -19.94 9.79
N GLN A 86 -15.16 -20.23 9.82
CA GLN A 86 -14.64 -21.49 10.34
C GLN A 86 -14.66 -21.58 11.87
N THR A 87 -14.33 -20.48 12.55
CA THR A 87 -14.12 -20.49 14.01
C THR A 87 -15.29 -19.91 14.81
N ALA A 88 -16.26 -19.29 14.14
CA ALA A 88 -17.30 -18.45 14.73
C ALA A 88 -16.77 -17.27 15.58
N HIS A 89 -15.47 -16.97 15.50
CA HIS A 89 -14.81 -15.88 16.21
C HIS A 89 -14.12 -14.92 15.25
N VAL A 90 -14.24 -13.62 15.52
CA VAL A 90 -13.57 -12.59 14.73
C VAL A 90 -12.17 -12.38 15.29
N SER A 91 -11.14 -12.62 14.47
CA SER A 91 -9.76 -12.29 14.83
C SER A 91 -9.60 -10.77 14.92
N ILE A 92 -9.40 -10.26 16.13
CA ILE A 92 -9.16 -8.82 16.38
C ILE A 92 -7.95 -8.32 15.60
N VAL A 93 -6.92 -9.16 15.45
CA VAL A 93 -5.68 -8.81 14.73
C VAL A 93 -5.93 -8.66 13.24
N LEU A 94 -6.66 -9.59 12.61
CA LEU A 94 -7.03 -9.47 11.19
C LEU A 94 -8.00 -8.31 10.94
N ALA A 95 -8.96 -8.10 11.84
CA ALA A 95 -9.86 -6.96 11.76
C ALA A 95 -9.10 -5.62 11.85
N ALA A 96 -8.11 -5.54 12.73
CA ALA A 96 -7.22 -4.38 12.82
C ALA A 96 -6.38 -4.21 11.54
N SER A 97 -5.82 -5.29 10.98
CA SER A 97 -5.08 -5.26 9.71
C SER A 97 -5.94 -4.71 8.56
N ALA A 98 -7.12 -5.29 8.33
CA ALA A 98 -8.07 -4.85 7.30
C ALA A 98 -8.45 -3.36 7.48
N SER A 99 -8.70 -2.96 8.73
CA SER A 99 -9.02 -1.56 9.06
C SER A 99 -7.87 -0.62 8.73
N LEU A 100 -6.63 -0.98 9.04
CA LEU A 100 -5.45 -0.17 8.72
C LEU A 100 -5.23 -0.04 7.21
N TRP A 101 -5.42 -1.10 6.43
CA TRP A 101 -5.35 -1.02 4.96
C TRP A 101 -6.39 -0.05 4.39
N MET A 102 -7.62 -0.14 4.88
CA MET A 102 -8.70 0.78 4.48
C MET A 102 -8.35 2.23 4.86
N LEU A 103 -7.94 2.47 6.11
CA LEU A 103 -7.59 3.80 6.60
C LEU A 103 -6.41 4.40 5.82
N ALA A 104 -5.37 3.62 5.53
CA ALA A 104 -4.24 4.08 4.72
C ALA A 104 -4.63 4.41 3.27
N SER A 105 -5.58 3.66 2.71
CA SER A 105 -6.12 3.92 1.37
C SER A 105 -6.94 5.20 1.35
N VAL A 106 -7.84 5.39 2.31
CA VAL A 106 -8.63 6.63 2.47
C VAL A 106 -7.73 7.82 2.73
N TYR A 107 -6.73 7.67 3.60
CA TYR A 107 -5.73 8.72 3.86
C TYR A 107 -4.99 9.14 2.59
N SER A 108 -4.67 8.20 1.71
CA SER A 108 -4.06 8.51 0.41
C SER A 108 -4.94 9.42 -0.44
N LEU A 109 -6.24 9.14 -0.49
CA LEU A 109 -7.20 9.94 -1.26
C LEU A 109 -7.35 11.36 -0.70
N ILE A 110 -7.27 11.53 0.62
CA ILE A 110 -7.48 12.83 1.27
C ILE A 110 -6.19 13.67 1.29
N ALA A 111 -5.02 13.04 1.43
CA ALA A 111 -3.79 13.78 1.69
C ALA A 111 -2.77 13.73 0.53
N LEU A 112 -2.57 12.57 -0.10
CA LEU A 112 -1.57 12.42 -1.16
C LEU A 112 -2.14 12.80 -2.54
N VAL A 113 -3.36 12.36 -2.85
CA VAL A 113 -4.00 12.62 -4.15
C VAL A 113 -4.20 14.12 -4.43
N PRO A 114 -4.63 14.97 -3.48
CA PRO A 114 -4.79 16.40 -3.77
C PRO A 114 -3.46 17.08 -4.07
N VAL A 115 -2.38 16.66 -3.40
CA VAL A 115 -1.02 17.16 -3.71
C VAL A 115 -0.58 16.71 -5.10
N ASN A 116 -0.83 15.44 -5.47
CA ASN A 116 -0.54 14.93 -6.80
C ASN A 116 -1.31 15.69 -7.90
N ASN A 117 -2.60 15.93 -7.69
CA ASN A 117 -3.43 16.68 -8.64
C ASN A 117 -2.93 18.13 -8.79
N ARG A 118 -2.47 18.74 -7.69
CA ARG A 118 -1.86 20.07 -7.74
C ARG A 118 -0.55 20.06 -8.53
N ILE A 119 0.32 19.09 -8.31
CA ILE A 119 1.58 18.95 -9.06
C ILE A 119 1.32 18.70 -10.55
N GLN A 120 0.33 17.88 -10.90
CA GLN A 120 -0.06 17.63 -12.30
C GLN A 120 -0.60 18.87 -13.01
N SER A 121 -1.15 19.84 -12.28
CA SER A 121 -1.68 21.08 -12.85
C SER A 121 -0.59 22.11 -13.21
N TRP A 122 0.67 21.87 -12.84
CA TRP A 122 1.75 22.81 -13.07
C TRP A 122 2.36 22.68 -14.46
N ASP A 123 2.82 23.80 -15.01
CA ASP A 123 3.70 23.79 -16.17
C ASP A 123 5.06 23.21 -15.78
N THR A 124 5.41 22.07 -16.37
CA THR A 124 6.68 21.38 -16.12
C THR A 124 7.89 22.18 -16.56
N SER A 125 7.74 23.14 -17.48
CA SER A 125 8.83 24.01 -17.94
C SER A 125 9.10 25.20 -16.99
N ALA A 126 8.14 25.53 -16.12
CA ALA A 126 8.23 26.64 -15.18
C ALA A 126 7.47 26.33 -13.86
N PRO A 127 7.98 25.40 -13.02
CA PRO A 127 7.33 25.06 -11.77
C PRO A 127 7.30 26.25 -10.79
N PRO A 128 6.30 26.33 -9.89
CA PRO A 128 6.23 27.36 -8.86
C PRO A 128 7.48 27.35 -7.96
N ALA A 129 7.90 28.53 -7.47
CA ALA A 129 9.10 28.65 -6.63
C ALA A 129 9.07 27.79 -5.35
N ASP A 130 7.88 27.43 -4.86
CA ASP A 130 7.65 26.63 -3.66
C ASP A 130 7.42 25.13 -3.93
N TRP A 131 7.67 24.64 -5.15
CA TRP A 131 7.46 23.23 -5.53
C TRP A 131 8.14 22.23 -4.57
N LYS A 132 9.33 22.56 -4.04
CA LYS A 132 10.07 21.71 -3.07
C LYS A 132 9.31 21.56 -1.76
N LYS A 133 8.50 22.55 -1.35
CA LYS A 133 7.67 22.47 -0.14
C LYS A 133 6.53 21.47 -0.33
N TYR A 134 5.84 21.52 -1.47
CA TYR A 134 4.80 20.54 -1.82
C TYR A 134 5.36 19.12 -1.87
N ARG A 135 6.55 18.94 -2.45
CA ARG A 135 7.24 17.65 -2.48
C ARG A 135 7.53 17.11 -1.08
N ARG A 136 8.14 17.92 -0.21
CA ARG A 136 8.41 17.53 1.19
C ARG A 136 7.15 17.17 1.96
N THR A 137 6.06 17.92 1.76
CA THR A 137 4.76 17.61 2.34
C THR A 137 4.28 16.25 1.87
N TRP A 138 4.31 15.99 0.57
CA TRP A 138 3.91 14.69 0.02
C TRP A 138 4.78 13.54 0.55
N ASP A 139 6.10 13.71 0.62
CA ASP A 139 7.03 12.71 1.16
C ASP A 139 6.74 12.39 2.64
N MET A 140 6.35 13.39 3.43
CA MET A 140 5.96 13.18 4.82
C MET A 140 4.68 12.34 4.93
N HIS A 141 3.65 12.66 4.15
CA HIS A 141 2.40 11.90 4.13
C HIS A 141 2.63 10.47 3.62
N HIS A 142 3.48 10.32 2.60
CA HIS A 142 3.90 9.02 2.08
C HIS A 142 4.59 8.18 3.15
N ARG A 143 5.60 8.71 3.85
CA ARG A 143 6.28 7.99 4.95
C ARG A 143 5.33 7.54 6.04
N TRP A 144 4.40 8.41 6.47
CA TRP A 144 3.38 8.06 7.45
C TRP A 144 2.51 6.91 6.98
N ARG A 145 2.01 7.00 5.74
CA ARG A 145 1.24 5.93 5.13
C ARG A 145 2.04 4.63 5.08
N THR A 146 3.27 4.65 4.60
CA THR A 146 4.13 3.45 4.51
C THR A 146 4.33 2.80 5.88
N ALA A 147 4.49 3.58 6.95
CA ALA A 147 4.57 3.04 8.31
C ALA A 147 3.26 2.33 8.71
N VAL A 148 2.10 2.92 8.44
CA VAL A 148 0.80 2.31 8.71
C VAL A 148 0.61 1.02 7.91
N LEU A 149 0.96 1.00 6.62
CA LEU A 149 0.89 -0.20 5.78
C LEU A 149 1.83 -1.32 6.29
N THR A 150 3.00 -0.95 6.80
CA THR A 150 3.96 -1.90 7.39
C THR A 150 3.38 -2.55 8.64
N ILE A 151 2.72 -1.77 9.51
CA ILE A 151 2.03 -2.30 10.70
C ILE A 151 0.85 -3.19 10.28
N ALA A 152 0.06 -2.75 9.30
CA ALA A 152 -1.06 -3.54 8.76
C ALA A 152 -0.59 -4.90 8.24
N PHE A 153 0.54 -4.92 7.52
CA PHE A 153 1.17 -6.15 7.05
C PHE A 153 1.67 -7.02 8.21
N GLY A 154 2.30 -6.45 9.23
CA GLY A 154 2.68 -7.18 10.44
C GLY A 154 1.47 -7.86 11.11
N PHE A 155 0.34 -7.17 11.17
CA PHE A 155 -0.90 -7.76 11.70
C PHE A 155 -1.47 -8.85 10.80
N LEU A 156 -1.40 -8.70 9.47
CA LEU A 156 -1.77 -9.77 8.54
C LEU A 156 -0.92 -11.02 8.82
N LEU A 157 0.40 -10.89 8.89
CA LEU A 157 1.33 -12.01 9.16
C LEU A 157 1.06 -12.73 10.48
N VAL A 158 0.65 -11.99 11.52
CA VAL A 158 0.31 -12.56 12.82
C VAL A 158 -1.10 -13.18 12.80
N GLY A 159 -2.04 -12.56 12.08
CA GLY A 159 -3.45 -12.94 12.10
C GLY A 159 -3.80 -14.15 11.22
N VAL A 160 -2.99 -14.46 10.20
CA VAL A 160 -3.16 -15.65 9.36
C VAL A 160 -2.48 -16.91 9.92
N ARG A 161 -1.62 -16.74 10.93
CA ARG A 161 -1.02 -17.87 11.69
C ARG A 161 -2.00 -18.41 12.71
#